data_AF-A0A354S7J4-F1
#
_entry.id   AF-A0A354S7J4-F1
#
_cell.length_a   1.000
_cell.length_b   1.000
_cell.length_c   1.000
_cell.angle_alpha   90.00
_cell.angle_beta   90.00
_cell.angle_gamma   90.00
#
_symmetry.space_group_name_H-M   'P 1'
#
loop_
_entity.id
_entity.type
_entity.pdbx_description
1 polymer ?
#
loop_
_entity_poly.entity_id
_entity_poly.type
_entity_poly.pdbx_seq_one_letter_code
_entity_poly.pdbx_strand_id
1 'polypeptide(L)'
;MGLSGKSVAFHTLGCKLNFAESSTISRDLQAAGMHLVDLNKGADVVVINTCSVTNQADVECRAVVRKALRANDQAFVVVTGCYAQLRPSEIAAMEGVDLVVGAQEKLHLRKFLTDLSKQSEAQIHSCDIQAVEQYQAAYSFGDRTRAFLKVQDGCDYKCTYCTIPMARGVSRSAPLDQAVAQARALVKKGVQEVVLTGVNIGDYGKGELGNKRHDHRFIDLLLALDEVDGLDRIRISSIEPNLLNQEVIDFVSGSQRFVPHFHIPLQSGNNEILGLMKRRYQRELYQERVEAILARHPDACIGVDVIVGFPGETEDHFLDTYQFLQNLPIGYLHVFTYSERPGTEAIDLPGVVPPVERKARNHRLRLLSAQKQKAFALAHEGSVRRVLWEDADRQGYMQGYTENYIRVSAPFDTQRAGTVEHIVLGPWNAQDTMSVQSIVQPSVAS
;
A
#
# COMPACT_ATOMS: atom_id res chain seq x y z
N MET A 1 18.57 -28.44 -9.53
CA MET A 1 19.66 -28.61 -8.55
C MET A 1 20.32 -27.30 -8.12
N GLY A 2 20.26 -26.18 -8.87
CA GLY A 2 21.06 -24.98 -8.56
C GLY A 2 20.65 -24.10 -7.36
N LEU A 3 19.37 -24.09 -6.94
CA LEU A 3 18.88 -23.17 -5.89
C LEU A 3 18.81 -23.77 -4.49
N SER A 4 18.80 -25.09 -4.36
CA SER A 4 18.62 -25.76 -3.07
C SER A 4 19.83 -25.47 -2.16
N GLY A 5 19.59 -25.03 -0.94
CA GLY A 5 20.62 -24.68 0.04
C GLY A 5 21.24 -23.30 -0.14
N LYS A 6 20.84 -22.54 -1.18
CA LYS A 6 21.26 -21.14 -1.36
C LYS A 6 20.44 -20.21 -0.48
N SER A 7 21.03 -19.10 -0.08
CA SER A 7 20.38 -18.07 0.72
C SER A 7 19.80 -16.96 -0.16
N VAL A 8 18.67 -16.40 0.25
CA VAL A 8 18.03 -15.25 -0.41
C VAL A 8 17.67 -14.19 0.62
N ALA A 9 17.92 -12.93 0.31
CA ALA A 9 17.44 -11.78 1.07
C ALA A 9 16.52 -10.90 0.22
N PHE A 10 15.52 -10.29 0.84
CA PHE A 10 14.60 -9.37 0.18
C PHE A 10 14.73 -7.97 0.76
N HIS A 11 14.65 -6.97 -0.11
CA HIS A 11 14.45 -5.59 0.29
C HIS A 11 13.30 -5.00 -0.53
N THR A 12 12.22 -4.62 0.14
CA THR A 12 11.02 -4.11 -0.52
C THR A 12 10.86 -2.63 -0.24
N LEU A 13 10.83 -1.84 -1.31
CA LEU A 13 10.58 -0.42 -1.31
C LEU A 13 9.17 -0.13 -1.85
N GLY A 14 8.50 0.87 -1.30
CA GLY A 14 7.24 1.38 -1.83
C GLY A 14 5.98 0.89 -1.14
N CYS A 15 5.01 0.44 -1.94
CA CYS A 15 3.62 0.30 -1.52
C CYS A 15 3.24 -1.13 -1.11
N LYS A 16 2.03 -1.29 -0.55
CA LYS A 16 1.47 -2.57 -0.12
C LYS A 16 1.49 -3.63 -1.22
N LEU A 17 1.31 -3.25 -2.49
CA LEU A 17 1.43 -4.16 -3.65
C LEU A 17 2.84 -4.77 -3.74
N ASN A 18 3.88 -3.96 -3.59
CA ASN A 18 5.26 -4.45 -3.65
C ASN A 18 5.53 -5.45 -2.51
N PHE A 19 5.00 -5.21 -1.31
CA PHE A 19 5.11 -6.17 -0.19
C PHE A 19 4.38 -7.49 -0.48
N ALA A 20 3.16 -7.44 -1.05
CA ALA A 20 2.44 -8.65 -1.46
C ALA A 20 3.21 -9.45 -2.53
N GLU A 21 3.80 -8.76 -3.50
CA GLU A 21 4.58 -9.34 -4.59
C GLU A 21 5.89 -9.95 -4.07
N SER A 22 6.67 -9.21 -3.28
CA SER A 22 7.92 -9.70 -2.66
C SER A 22 7.69 -10.93 -1.79
N SER A 23 6.65 -10.92 -0.95
CA SER A 23 6.28 -12.08 -0.13
C SER A 23 5.91 -13.29 -0.98
N THR A 24 5.28 -13.09 -2.14
CA THR A 24 4.93 -14.18 -3.07
C THR A 24 6.17 -14.76 -3.73
N ILE A 25 7.08 -13.91 -4.21
CA ILE A 25 8.37 -14.33 -4.76
C ILE A 25 9.19 -15.07 -3.70
N SER A 26 9.24 -14.56 -2.47
CA SER A 26 9.96 -15.19 -1.36
C SER A 26 9.46 -16.61 -1.07
N ARG A 27 8.13 -16.83 -1.08
CA ARG A 27 7.56 -18.17 -0.89
C ARG A 27 7.90 -19.12 -2.04
N ASP A 28 7.88 -18.65 -3.29
CA ASP A 28 8.26 -19.47 -4.45
C ASP A 28 9.74 -19.90 -4.38
N LEU A 29 10.64 -18.97 -4.04
CA LEU A 29 12.07 -19.28 -3.88
C LEU A 29 12.35 -20.21 -2.70
N GLN A 30 11.66 -20.03 -1.56
CA GLN A 30 11.75 -20.95 -0.43
C GLN A 30 11.23 -22.35 -0.79
N ALA A 31 10.13 -22.45 -1.53
CA ALA A 31 9.62 -23.73 -2.04
C ALA A 31 10.60 -24.39 -3.04
N ALA A 32 11.46 -23.61 -3.70
CA ALA A 32 12.55 -24.10 -4.53
C ALA A 32 13.82 -24.52 -3.73
N GLY A 33 13.77 -24.45 -2.39
CA GLY A 33 14.84 -24.89 -1.50
C GLY A 33 15.81 -23.81 -1.05
N MET A 34 15.51 -22.52 -1.29
CA MET A 34 16.33 -21.41 -0.79
C MET A 34 15.98 -21.07 0.66
N HIS A 35 16.94 -20.52 1.40
CA HIS A 35 16.76 -20.08 2.78
C HIS A 35 16.67 -18.55 2.86
N LEU A 36 15.58 -18.04 3.43
CA LEU A 36 15.43 -16.61 3.66
C LEU A 36 16.38 -16.15 4.78
N VAL A 37 17.19 -15.13 4.51
CA VAL A 37 18.14 -14.54 5.46
C VAL A 37 17.98 -13.02 5.55
N ASP A 38 18.45 -12.45 6.66
CA ASP A 38 18.53 -11.01 6.81
C ASP A 38 19.60 -10.43 5.86
N LEU A 39 19.27 -9.36 5.15
CA LEU A 39 20.16 -8.73 4.17
C LEU A 39 21.54 -8.35 4.76
N ASN A 40 21.60 -7.96 6.04
CA ASN A 40 22.85 -7.58 6.70
C ASN A 40 23.78 -8.77 6.96
N LYS A 41 23.25 -10.00 6.94
CA LYS A 41 24.05 -11.22 7.13
C LYS A 41 24.74 -11.69 5.84
N GLY A 42 24.39 -11.10 4.69
CA GLY A 42 24.82 -11.55 3.37
C GLY A 42 23.96 -12.70 2.86
N ALA A 43 23.68 -12.70 1.55
CA ALA A 43 22.89 -13.73 0.88
C ALA A 43 23.51 -14.08 -0.48
N ASP A 44 23.28 -15.29 -0.99
CA ASP A 44 23.68 -15.68 -2.35
C ASP A 44 22.89 -14.89 -3.40
N VAL A 45 21.59 -14.66 -3.14
CA VAL A 45 20.70 -13.86 -3.99
C VAL A 45 20.09 -12.73 -3.18
N VAL A 46 20.06 -11.52 -3.74
CA VAL A 46 19.36 -10.37 -3.14
C VAL A 46 18.31 -9.86 -4.09
N VAL A 47 17.05 -9.88 -3.68
CA VAL A 47 15.92 -9.37 -4.47
C VAL A 47 15.48 -8.01 -3.94
N ILE A 48 15.68 -6.97 -4.74
CA ILE A 48 15.26 -5.60 -4.44
C ILE A 48 14.00 -5.29 -5.24
N ASN A 49 12.84 -5.25 -4.58
CA ASN A 49 11.58 -4.87 -5.20
C ASN A 49 11.35 -3.36 -5.02
N THR A 50 11.43 -2.62 -6.11
CA THR A 50 11.54 -1.17 -6.14
C THR A 50 10.22 -0.48 -6.45
N CYS A 51 10.09 0.74 -5.95
CA CYS A 51 9.01 1.66 -6.34
C CYS A 51 9.55 2.72 -7.29
N SER A 52 8.67 3.40 -8.02
CA SER A 52 9.04 4.52 -8.90
C SER A 52 8.17 5.77 -8.70
N VAL A 53 7.31 5.77 -7.67
CA VAL A 53 6.36 6.86 -7.44
C VAL A 53 7.01 8.07 -6.75
N THR A 54 8.17 7.89 -6.10
CA THR A 54 8.97 8.96 -5.47
C THR A 54 10.40 8.97 -6.03
N ASN A 55 11.02 10.16 -6.19
CA ASN A 55 12.41 10.28 -6.69
C ASN A 55 13.41 9.69 -5.69
N GLN A 56 12.98 9.54 -4.44
CA GLN A 56 13.76 8.93 -3.37
C GLN A 56 14.00 7.43 -3.60
N ALA A 57 13.09 6.75 -4.31
CA ALA A 57 13.17 5.30 -4.49
C ALA A 57 14.41 4.88 -5.31
N ASP A 58 14.85 5.70 -6.27
CA ASP A 58 16.02 5.43 -7.11
C ASP A 58 17.32 5.50 -6.28
N VAL A 59 17.42 6.51 -5.42
CA VAL A 59 18.54 6.70 -4.48
C VAL A 59 18.58 5.56 -3.46
N GLU A 60 17.43 5.17 -2.93
CA GLU A 60 17.29 4.04 -2.02
C GLU A 60 17.70 2.73 -2.69
N CYS A 61 17.29 2.49 -3.95
CA CYS A 61 17.68 1.31 -4.71
C CYS A 61 19.22 1.18 -4.79
N ARG A 62 19.91 2.25 -5.22
CA ARG A 62 21.39 2.28 -5.29
C ARG A 62 22.05 2.09 -3.93
N ALA A 63 21.45 2.60 -2.86
CA ALA A 63 21.96 2.39 -1.50
C ALA A 63 21.83 0.93 -1.06
N VAL A 64 20.73 0.26 -1.42
CA VAL A 64 20.46 -1.13 -1.09
C VAL A 64 21.36 -2.08 -1.90
N VAL A 65 21.61 -1.82 -3.19
CA VAL A 65 22.58 -2.59 -3.99
C VAL A 65 23.97 -2.56 -3.33
N ARG A 66 24.47 -1.37 -2.99
CA ARG A 66 25.74 -1.22 -2.26
C ARG A 66 25.74 -1.89 -0.89
N LYS A 67 24.59 -1.93 -0.22
CA LYS A 67 24.45 -2.62 1.07
C LYS A 67 24.55 -4.14 0.88
N ALA A 68 23.88 -4.70 -0.13
CA ALA A 68 23.94 -6.10 -0.48
C ALA A 68 25.38 -6.56 -0.73
N LEU A 69 26.10 -5.83 -1.59
CA LEU A 69 27.47 -6.15 -1.98
C LEU A 69 28.49 -5.97 -0.85
N ARG A 70 28.22 -5.09 0.12
CA ARG A 70 29.03 -5.00 1.35
C ARG A 70 28.84 -6.19 2.28
N ALA A 71 27.65 -6.77 2.31
CA ALA A 71 27.36 -7.93 3.14
C ALA A 71 27.83 -9.24 2.50
N ASN A 72 27.76 -9.32 1.16
CA ASN A 72 28.35 -10.39 0.36
C ASN A 72 28.70 -9.83 -1.03
N ASP A 73 29.99 -9.71 -1.35
CA ASP A 73 30.48 -9.16 -2.62
C ASP A 73 30.16 -10.05 -3.83
N GLN A 74 29.93 -11.34 -3.59
CA GLN A 74 29.48 -12.32 -4.59
C GLN A 74 27.96 -12.44 -4.68
N ALA A 75 27.17 -11.64 -3.95
CA ALA A 75 25.72 -11.70 -4.02
C ALA A 75 25.21 -11.42 -5.45
N PHE A 76 24.32 -12.27 -5.95
CA PHE A 76 23.60 -12.07 -7.20
C PHE A 76 22.41 -11.12 -6.96
N VAL A 77 22.50 -9.90 -7.46
CA VAL A 77 21.55 -8.83 -7.17
C VAL A 77 20.49 -8.74 -8.27
N VAL A 78 19.25 -9.01 -7.88
CA VAL A 78 18.06 -8.86 -8.71
C VAL A 78 17.34 -7.58 -8.35
N VAL A 79 17.03 -6.74 -9.33
CA VAL A 79 16.16 -5.58 -9.17
C VAL A 79 14.86 -5.79 -9.94
N THR A 80 13.72 -5.64 -9.25
CA THR A 80 12.39 -5.74 -9.85
C THR A 80 11.47 -4.63 -9.36
N GLY A 81 10.20 -4.62 -9.76
CA GLY A 81 9.19 -3.65 -9.37
C GLY A 81 8.96 -2.54 -10.40
N CYS A 82 8.32 -1.45 -9.97
CA CYS A 82 7.87 -0.41 -10.89
C CYS A 82 9.05 0.36 -11.55
N TYR A 83 10.16 0.55 -10.83
CA TYR A 83 11.32 1.25 -11.39
C TYR A 83 12.06 0.36 -12.40
N ALA A 84 12.20 -0.94 -12.11
CA ALA A 84 12.71 -1.94 -13.05
C ALA A 84 11.94 -1.98 -14.38
N GLN A 85 10.62 -1.79 -14.34
CA GLN A 85 9.79 -1.71 -15.55
C GLN A 85 9.96 -0.38 -16.32
N LEU A 86 10.11 0.74 -15.62
CA LEU A 86 10.16 2.06 -16.25
C LEU A 86 11.56 2.43 -16.78
N ARG A 87 12.62 2.00 -16.09
CA ARG A 87 14.01 2.38 -16.39
C ARG A 87 14.95 1.17 -16.33
N PRO A 88 14.67 0.10 -17.09
CA PRO A 88 15.44 -1.14 -17.00
C PRO A 88 16.93 -0.93 -17.32
N SER A 89 17.25 -0.17 -18.38
CA SER A 89 18.63 0.10 -18.80
C SER A 89 19.41 0.93 -17.78
N GLU A 90 18.76 1.87 -17.08
CA GLU A 90 19.40 2.68 -16.05
C GLU A 90 19.81 1.82 -14.85
N ILE A 91 18.93 0.88 -14.47
CA ILE A 91 19.18 -0.07 -13.37
C ILE A 91 20.24 -1.09 -13.75
N ALA A 92 20.20 -1.60 -14.98
CA ALA A 92 21.21 -2.52 -15.50
C ALA A 92 22.61 -1.91 -15.55
N ALA A 93 22.71 -0.59 -15.75
CA ALA A 93 23.96 0.14 -15.71
C ALA A 93 24.48 0.41 -14.28
N MET A 94 23.74 0.04 -13.23
CA MET A 94 24.21 0.17 -11.85
C MET A 94 25.24 -0.92 -11.54
N GLU A 95 26.39 -0.51 -11.00
CA GLU A 95 27.45 -1.45 -10.61
C GLU A 95 26.92 -2.49 -9.60
N GLY A 96 27.11 -3.76 -9.95
CA GLY A 96 26.76 -4.92 -9.15
C GLY A 96 25.28 -5.30 -9.14
N VAL A 97 24.48 -4.78 -10.08
CA VAL A 97 23.20 -5.40 -10.45
C VAL A 97 23.47 -6.50 -11.47
N ASP A 98 22.88 -7.67 -11.28
CA ASP A 98 23.07 -8.83 -12.17
C ASP A 98 21.83 -9.10 -13.04
N LEU A 99 20.63 -8.78 -12.53
CA LEU A 99 19.36 -9.09 -13.19
C LEU A 99 18.30 -8.02 -12.94
N VAL A 100 17.65 -7.55 -14.00
CA VAL A 100 16.52 -6.61 -13.96
C VAL A 100 15.26 -7.29 -14.49
N VAL A 101 14.21 -7.39 -13.66
CA VAL A 101 12.97 -8.09 -14.02
C VAL A 101 11.76 -7.15 -13.98
N GLY A 102 11.06 -7.03 -15.11
CA GLY A 102 9.88 -6.19 -15.28
C GLY A 102 8.57 -6.81 -14.79
N ALA A 103 7.47 -6.12 -15.09
CA ALA A 103 6.15 -6.39 -14.51
C ALA A 103 5.57 -7.77 -14.91
N GLN A 104 5.77 -8.21 -16.15
CA GLN A 104 5.28 -9.52 -16.64
C GLN A 104 5.96 -10.70 -15.94
N GLU A 105 7.23 -10.54 -15.57
CA GLU A 105 8.09 -11.67 -15.23
C GLU A 105 8.44 -11.75 -13.74
N LYS A 106 8.16 -10.70 -12.97
CA LYS A 106 8.58 -10.59 -11.57
C LYS A 106 8.11 -11.73 -10.66
N LEU A 107 6.90 -12.25 -10.84
CA LEU A 107 6.42 -13.38 -10.01
C LEU A 107 6.93 -14.74 -10.49
N HIS A 108 7.61 -14.78 -11.63
CA HIS A 108 8.25 -15.98 -12.18
C HIS A 108 9.77 -15.94 -12.03
N LEU A 109 10.29 -15.15 -11.08
CA LEU A 109 11.72 -14.87 -10.90
C LEU A 109 12.61 -16.13 -10.89
N ARG A 110 12.11 -17.22 -10.29
CA ARG A 110 12.82 -18.51 -10.21
C ARG A 110 13.38 -18.99 -11.55
N LYS A 111 12.71 -18.71 -12.67
CA LYS A 111 13.15 -19.19 -14.00
C LYS A 111 14.47 -18.54 -14.46
N PHE A 112 14.80 -17.37 -13.92
CA PHE A 112 16.04 -16.65 -14.25
C PHE A 112 17.19 -16.97 -13.30
N LEU A 113 16.92 -17.61 -12.16
CA LEU A 113 17.94 -17.93 -11.15
C LEU A 113 18.54 -19.34 -11.37
N THR A 114 18.75 -19.73 -12.63
CA THR A 114 19.31 -21.05 -12.96
C THR A 114 20.84 -21.06 -12.91
N ASP A 115 21.46 -19.94 -13.23
CA ASP A 115 22.89 -19.66 -13.05
C ASP A 115 23.03 -18.34 -12.28
N LEU A 116 23.86 -18.36 -11.23
CA LEU A 116 24.15 -17.20 -10.37
C LEU A 116 25.56 -16.65 -10.62
N SER A 117 26.21 -17.05 -11.71
CA SER A 117 27.50 -16.51 -12.12
C SER A 117 27.37 -15.02 -12.47
N LYS A 118 28.26 -14.21 -11.90
CA LYS A 118 28.32 -12.78 -12.22
C LYS A 118 28.82 -12.59 -13.65
N GLN A 119 28.09 -11.77 -14.40
CA GLN A 119 28.42 -11.40 -15.77
C GLN A 119 28.94 -9.96 -15.81
N SER A 120 29.60 -9.56 -16.90
CA SER A 120 30.04 -8.18 -17.07
C SER A 120 28.88 -7.19 -17.26
N GLU A 121 27.74 -7.67 -17.74
CA GLU A 121 26.54 -6.87 -17.99
C GLU A 121 25.33 -7.52 -17.33
N ALA A 122 24.45 -6.68 -16.75
CA ALA A 122 23.21 -7.13 -16.14
C ALA A 122 22.22 -7.61 -17.21
N GLN A 123 21.52 -8.71 -16.94
CA GLN A 123 20.48 -9.22 -17.82
C GLN A 123 19.18 -8.42 -17.63
N ILE A 124 18.55 -8.03 -18.73
CA ILE A 124 17.28 -7.28 -18.71
C ILE A 124 16.15 -8.17 -19.22
N HIS A 125 15.17 -8.43 -18.35
CA HIS A 125 13.91 -9.09 -18.66
C HIS A 125 12.74 -8.17 -18.33
N SER A 126 12.69 -7.03 -18.99
CA SER A 126 11.52 -6.14 -19.04
C SER A 126 10.77 -6.33 -20.35
N CYS A 127 9.46 -6.11 -20.33
CA CYS A 127 8.61 -6.18 -21.52
C CYS A 127 8.08 -4.79 -21.91
N ASP A 128 7.46 -4.68 -23.08
CA ASP A 128 6.50 -3.60 -23.30
C ASP A 128 5.36 -3.77 -22.29
N ILE A 129 5.00 -2.69 -21.59
CA ILE A 129 3.93 -2.74 -20.59
C ILE A 129 2.58 -3.08 -21.21
N GLN A 130 2.38 -2.82 -22.51
CA GLN A 130 1.18 -3.21 -23.24
C GLN A 130 1.03 -4.73 -23.37
N ALA A 131 2.13 -5.49 -23.29
CA ALA A 131 2.10 -6.95 -23.32
C ALA A 131 1.73 -7.59 -21.96
N VAL A 132 1.57 -6.77 -20.91
CA VAL A 132 1.12 -7.25 -19.59
C VAL A 132 -0.41 -7.37 -19.59
N GLU A 133 -0.89 -8.47 -20.15
CA GLU A 133 -2.32 -8.72 -20.34
C GLU A 133 -2.95 -9.47 -19.17
N GLN A 134 -2.19 -10.25 -18.40
CA GLN A 134 -2.74 -11.13 -17.37
C GLN A 134 -2.49 -10.64 -15.93
N TYR A 135 -3.53 -10.72 -15.10
CA TYR A 135 -3.43 -10.56 -13.66
C TYR A 135 -2.54 -11.64 -13.03
N GLN A 136 -1.71 -11.23 -12.08
CA GLN A 136 -0.84 -12.14 -11.33
C GLN A 136 -1.12 -12.03 -9.84
N ALA A 137 -1.56 -13.13 -9.25
CA ALA A 137 -2.00 -13.21 -7.88
C ALA A 137 -0.84 -13.08 -6.89
N ALA A 138 -1.03 -12.29 -5.84
CA ALA A 138 0.01 -12.08 -4.82
C ALA A 138 -0.60 -11.77 -3.45
N TYR A 139 0.08 -12.22 -2.39
CA TYR A 139 -0.29 -11.85 -1.02
C TYR A 139 0.92 -11.81 -0.09
N SER A 140 0.89 -10.95 0.94
CA SER A 140 1.91 -10.94 2.00
C SER A 140 1.56 -11.91 3.14
N PHE A 141 2.59 -12.52 3.74
CA PHE A 141 2.43 -13.43 4.87
C PHE A 141 3.76 -13.62 5.60
N GLY A 142 3.72 -13.56 6.94
CA GLY A 142 4.87 -13.85 7.82
C GLY A 142 5.87 -12.70 7.98
N ASP A 143 5.85 -11.72 7.08
CA ASP A 143 6.67 -10.50 7.14
C ASP A 143 6.00 -9.37 7.94
N ARG A 144 4.69 -9.47 8.15
CA ARG A 144 3.83 -8.47 8.81
C ARG A 144 2.64 -9.15 9.48
N THR A 145 2.10 -8.53 10.52
CA THR A 145 0.89 -9.00 11.22
C THR A 145 -0.35 -8.99 10.33
N ARG A 146 -0.52 -7.95 9.50
CA ARG A 146 -1.63 -7.81 8.55
C ARG A 146 -1.19 -8.31 7.17
N ALA A 147 -2.02 -9.14 6.55
CA ALA A 147 -1.75 -9.64 5.20
C ALA A 147 -2.27 -8.66 4.15
N PHE A 148 -1.44 -8.31 3.18
CA PHE A 148 -1.86 -7.55 2.01
C PHE A 148 -2.29 -8.54 0.94
N LEU A 149 -3.58 -8.53 0.60
CA LEU A 149 -4.14 -9.38 -0.45
C LEU A 149 -4.29 -8.55 -1.72
N LYS A 150 -3.51 -8.87 -2.75
CA LYS A 150 -3.63 -8.20 -4.05
C LYS A 150 -4.93 -8.64 -4.70
N VAL A 151 -5.83 -7.71 -4.98
CA VAL A 151 -7.11 -8.01 -5.68
C VAL A 151 -7.19 -7.33 -7.04
N GLN A 152 -6.37 -6.30 -7.27
CA GLN A 152 -6.37 -5.48 -8.47
C GLN A 152 -4.94 -5.01 -8.79
N ASP A 153 -4.61 -4.83 -10.06
CA ASP A 153 -3.31 -4.30 -10.52
C ASP A 153 -3.47 -3.45 -11.78
N GLY A 154 -2.54 -2.54 -12.04
CA GLY A 154 -2.61 -1.57 -13.14
C GLY A 154 -3.70 -0.51 -12.93
N CYS A 155 -3.89 0.40 -13.90
CA CYS A 155 -4.91 1.44 -13.80
C CYS A 155 -5.24 2.06 -15.15
N ASP A 156 -6.53 2.32 -15.40
CA ASP A 156 -7.01 2.94 -16.65
C ASP A 156 -7.19 4.46 -16.53
N TYR A 157 -6.89 5.03 -15.37
CA TYR A 157 -6.95 6.47 -15.18
C TYR A 157 -5.71 7.12 -15.79
N LYS A 158 -5.92 8.24 -16.46
CA LYS A 158 -4.88 9.01 -17.16
C LYS A 158 -4.55 10.28 -16.38
N CYS A 159 -4.25 10.14 -15.09
CA CYS A 159 -3.86 11.27 -14.26
C CYS A 159 -2.53 11.83 -14.75
N THR A 160 -2.44 13.16 -14.90
CA THR A 160 -1.34 13.81 -15.62
C THR A 160 0.03 13.61 -14.99
N TYR A 161 0.11 13.27 -13.70
CA TYR A 161 1.36 13.00 -12.96
C TYR A 161 1.70 11.51 -12.80
N CYS A 162 0.81 10.61 -13.17
CA CYS A 162 0.89 9.22 -12.73
C CYS A 162 1.67 8.34 -13.73
N THR A 163 2.67 7.61 -13.24
CA THR A 163 3.45 6.65 -14.04
C THR A 163 2.91 5.24 -13.99
N ILE A 164 1.88 4.97 -13.18
CA ILE A 164 1.39 3.61 -12.96
C ILE A 164 0.92 2.92 -14.25
N PRO A 165 0.19 3.56 -15.18
CA PRO A 165 -0.15 2.92 -16.45
C PRO A 165 1.09 2.47 -17.25
N MET A 166 2.20 3.20 -17.14
CA MET A 166 3.47 2.85 -17.80
C MET A 166 4.25 1.75 -17.07
N ALA A 167 4.04 1.59 -15.76
CA ALA A 167 4.77 0.63 -14.91
C ALA A 167 4.02 -0.68 -14.66
N ARG A 168 2.68 -0.64 -14.69
CA ARG A 168 1.80 -1.75 -14.34
C ARG A 168 0.72 -2.02 -15.39
N GLY A 169 0.59 -1.18 -16.43
CA GLY A 169 -0.34 -1.40 -17.53
C GLY A 169 -1.80 -1.12 -17.16
N VAL A 170 -2.70 -1.67 -17.97
CA VAL A 170 -4.16 -1.55 -17.80
C VAL A 170 -4.64 -2.20 -16.51
N SER A 171 -5.82 -1.80 -16.06
CA SER A 171 -6.44 -2.38 -14.87
C SER A 171 -6.87 -3.82 -15.09
N ARG A 172 -6.44 -4.71 -14.21
CA ARG A 172 -6.76 -6.15 -14.19
C ARG A 172 -7.10 -6.57 -12.77
N SER A 173 -7.96 -7.56 -12.63
CA SER A 173 -8.53 -8.00 -11.35
C SER A 173 -8.32 -9.49 -11.13
N ALA A 174 -8.19 -9.89 -9.87
CA ALA A 174 -8.24 -11.31 -9.49
C ALA A 174 -9.63 -11.90 -9.83
N PRO A 175 -9.70 -13.15 -10.31
CA PRO A 175 -10.95 -13.92 -10.25
C PRO A 175 -11.51 -13.94 -8.83
N LEU A 176 -12.83 -13.88 -8.72
CA LEU A 176 -13.52 -13.80 -7.43
C LEU A 176 -13.21 -15.02 -6.55
N ASP A 177 -13.31 -16.21 -7.13
CA ASP A 177 -13.00 -17.48 -6.49
C ASP A 177 -11.53 -17.58 -6.06
N GLN A 178 -10.61 -17.09 -6.88
CA GLN A 178 -9.18 -17.04 -6.55
C GLN A 178 -8.92 -16.10 -5.36
N ALA A 179 -9.54 -14.91 -5.33
CA ALA A 179 -9.39 -13.97 -4.22
C ALA A 179 -9.92 -14.56 -2.90
N VAL A 180 -11.09 -15.20 -2.94
CA VAL A 180 -11.69 -15.90 -1.78
C VAL A 180 -10.81 -17.07 -1.33
N ALA A 181 -10.27 -17.86 -2.27
CA ALA A 181 -9.38 -18.97 -1.94
C ALA A 181 -8.09 -18.49 -1.26
N GLN A 182 -7.52 -17.37 -1.71
CA GLN A 182 -6.36 -16.76 -1.07
C GLN A 182 -6.68 -16.22 0.33
N ALA A 183 -7.83 -15.58 0.51
CA ALA A 183 -8.29 -15.14 1.83
C ALA A 183 -8.43 -16.32 2.80
N ARG A 184 -9.08 -17.42 2.38
CA ARG A 184 -9.17 -18.66 3.16
C ARG A 184 -7.79 -19.24 3.50
N ALA A 185 -6.85 -19.20 2.55
CA ALA A 185 -5.48 -19.66 2.79
C ALA A 185 -4.74 -18.80 3.82
N LEU A 186 -5.00 -17.49 3.87
CA LEU A 186 -4.45 -16.58 4.89
C LEU A 186 -5.05 -16.87 6.27
N VAL A 187 -6.36 -17.07 6.36
CA VAL A 187 -7.04 -17.46 7.62
C VAL A 187 -6.45 -18.76 8.18
N LYS A 188 -6.26 -19.78 7.34
CA LYS A 188 -5.63 -21.05 7.76
C LYS A 188 -4.22 -20.90 8.32
N LYS A 189 -3.54 -19.80 7.99
CA LYS A 189 -2.21 -19.46 8.51
C LYS A 189 -2.25 -18.55 9.75
N GLY A 190 -3.43 -18.31 10.31
CA GLY A 190 -3.63 -17.52 11.53
C GLY A 190 -3.71 -16.01 11.31
N VAL A 191 -3.80 -15.54 10.06
CA VAL A 191 -3.95 -14.10 9.78
C VAL A 191 -5.31 -13.61 10.25
N GLN A 192 -5.31 -12.58 11.10
CA GLN A 192 -6.52 -11.97 11.65
C GLN A 192 -7.08 -10.85 10.77
N GLU A 193 -6.22 -10.12 10.06
CA GLU A 193 -6.62 -8.98 9.23
C GLU A 193 -6.03 -9.04 7.82
N VAL A 194 -6.91 -8.92 6.82
CA VAL A 194 -6.56 -8.80 5.41
C VAL A 194 -6.79 -7.36 4.94
N VAL A 195 -5.79 -6.76 4.31
CA VAL A 195 -5.91 -5.45 3.65
C VAL A 195 -6.03 -5.67 2.15
N LEU A 196 -7.19 -5.32 1.59
CA LEU A 196 -7.42 -5.38 0.15
C LEU A 196 -6.52 -4.38 -0.54
N THR A 197 -5.65 -4.87 -1.41
CA THR A 197 -4.55 -4.13 -1.97
C THR A 197 -4.63 -4.11 -3.50
N GLY A 198 -4.41 -2.94 -4.07
CA GLY A 198 -4.40 -2.68 -5.50
C GLY A 198 -3.88 -1.28 -5.79
N VAL A 199 -3.89 -0.89 -7.05
CA VAL A 199 -3.60 0.51 -7.44
C VAL A 199 -4.84 1.36 -7.20
N ASN A 200 -6.00 0.89 -7.64
CA ASN A 200 -7.30 1.49 -7.43
C ASN A 200 -8.32 0.35 -7.32
N ILE A 201 -8.59 -0.11 -6.10
CA ILE A 201 -9.38 -1.33 -5.88
C ILE A 201 -10.85 -1.17 -6.25
N GLY A 202 -11.37 0.06 -6.31
CA GLY A 202 -12.73 0.33 -6.78
C GLY A 202 -12.94 -0.04 -8.25
N ASP A 203 -11.86 -0.20 -9.03
CA ASP A 203 -11.89 -0.63 -10.44
C ASP A 203 -11.90 -2.16 -10.59
N TYR A 204 -12.02 -2.90 -9.47
CA TYR A 204 -12.17 -4.34 -9.47
C TYR A 204 -13.39 -4.77 -10.32
N GLY A 205 -13.22 -5.87 -11.05
CA GLY A 205 -14.27 -6.46 -11.86
C GLY A 205 -13.93 -6.58 -13.34
N LYS A 206 -12.78 -6.03 -13.75
CA LYS A 206 -12.28 -6.13 -15.14
C LYS A 206 -11.74 -7.51 -15.52
N GLY A 207 -11.83 -8.48 -14.63
CA GLY A 207 -11.29 -9.82 -14.83
C GLY A 207 -9.77 -9.84 -15.03
N GLU A 208 -9.26 -11.03 -15.31
CA GLU A 208 -7.82 -11.28 -15.37
C GLU A 208 -7.13 -10.59 -16.56
N LEU A 209 -7.90 -10.36 -17.63
CA LEU A 209 -7.39 -9.86 -18.92
C LEU A 209 -7.70 -8.37 -19.17
N GLY A 210 -8.24 -7.65 -18.18
CA GLY A 210 -8.64 -6.24 -18.37
C GLY A 210 -9.84 -6.09 -19.31
N ASN A 211 -10.81 -7.00 -19.18
CA ASN A 211 -12.01 -7.08 -20.00
C ASN A 211 -12.84 -5.79 -19.93
N LYS A 212 -13.43 -5.40 -21.07
CA LYS A 212 -14.39 -4.29 -21.16
C LYS A 212 -15.76 -4.63 -20.59
N ARG A 213 -16.09 -5.92 -20.50
CA ARG A 213 -17.31 -6.44 -19.86
C ARG A 213 -16.90 -7.09 -18.55
N HIS A 214 -17.65 -6.73 -17.51
CA HIS A 214 -17.34 -7.08 -16.13
C HIS A 214 -18.28 -8.19 -15.69
N ASP A 215 -17.73 -9.35 -15.36
CA ASP A 215 -18.52 -10.47 -14.80
C ASP A 215 -18.84 -10.24 -13.32
N HIS A 216 -17.98 -9.48 -12.63
CA HIS A 216 -18.13 -9.10 -11.24
C HIS A 216 -17.85 -7.60 -11.07
N ARG A 217 -18.37 -7.01 -10.00
CA ARG A 217 -18.12 -5.65 -9.53
C ARG A 217 -17.33 -5.69 -8.23
N PHE A 218 -16.80 -4.55 -7.81
CA PHE A 218 -16.11 -4.45 -6.52
C PHE A 218 -16.98 -4.90 -5.34
N ILE A 219 -18.27 -4.57 -5.31
CA ILE A 219 -19.20 -5.01 -4.27
C ILE A 219 -19.32 -6.55 -4.18
N ASP A 220 -19.25 -7.26 -5.31
CA ASP A 220 -19.35 -8.73 -5.33
C ASP A 220 -18.13 -9.37 -4.64
N LEU A 221 -16.95 -8.75 -4.78
CA LEU A 221 -15.76 -9.13 -4.02
C LEU A 221 -15.94 -8.89 -2.52
N LEU A 222 -16.51 -7.75 -2.12
CA LEU A 222 -16.72 -7.44 -0.71
C LEU A 222 -17.69 -8.44 -0.08
N LEU A 223 -18.82 -8.70 -0.74
CA LEU A 223 -19.80 -9.71 -0.32
C LEU A 223 -19.16 -11.09 -0.15
N ALA A 224 -18.41 -11.56 -1.15
CA ALA A 224 -17.81 -12.88 -1.10
C ALA A 224 -16.73 -13.02 -0.01
N LEU A 225 -15.96 -11.95 0.26
CA LEU A 225 -14.96 -11.95 1.33
C LEU A 225 -15.58 -11.82 2.72
N ASP A 226 -16.70 -11.11 2.83
CA ASP A 226 -17.49 -11.02 4.06
C ASP A 226 -18.19 -12.33 4.41
N GLU A 227 -18.09 -13.38 3.58
CA GLU A 227 -18.57 -14.74 3.85
C GLU A 227 -17.43 -15.73 4.17
N VAL A 228 -16.17 -15.26 4.25
CA VAL A 228 -15.04 -16.14 4.57
C VAL A 228 -14.97 -16.43 6.07
N ASP A 229 -15.30 -17.67 6.44
CA ASP A 229 -15.17 -18.15 7.81
C ASP A 229 -13.75 -17.97 8.39
N GLY A 230 -13.70 -17.43 9.61
CA GLY A 230 -12.46 -17.14 10.33
C GLY A 230 -11.71 -15.88 9.88
N LEU A 231 -12.18 -15.17 8.83
CA LEU A 231 -11.65 -13.87 8.48
C LEU A 231 -12.29 -12.79 9.37
N ASP A 232 -11.53 -12.33 10.36
CA ASP A 232 -12.05 -11.45 11.41
C ASP A 232 -12.12 -9.99 10.98
N ARG A 233 -11.13 -9.53 10.18
CA ARG A 233 -10.96 -8.12 9.81
C ARG A 233 -10.56 -7.96 8.35
N ILE A 234 -11.28 -7.11 7.63
CA ILE A 234 -10.99 -6.76 6.24
C ILE A 234 -10.89 -5.25 6.13
N ARG A 235 -9.79 -4.74 5.59
CA ARG A 235 -9.56 -3.31 5.42
C ARG A 235 -9.46 -2.94 3.95
N ILE A 236 -10.23 -1.94 3.55
CA ILE A 236 -10.15 -1.33 2.22
C ILE A 236 -8.95 -0.39 2.21
N SER A 237 -8.04 -0.57 1.25
CA SER A 237 -6.95 0.39 1.02
C SER A 237 -7.41 1.51 0.06
N SER A 238 -6.66 1.80 -0.99
CA SER A 238 -6.91 2.96 -1.85
C SER A 238 -8.08 2.73 -2.81
N ILE A 239 -9.16 3.49 -2.64
CA ILE A 239 -10.34 3.51 -3.51
C ILE A 239 -10.67 4.94 -3.97
N GLU A 240 -10.78 5.14 -5.28
CA GLU A 240 -11.15 6.43 -5.87
C GLU A 240 -12.54 6.92 -5.42
N PRO A 241 -12.74 8.22 -5.13
CA PRO A 241 -14.01 8.77 -4.63
C PRO A 241 -15.21 8.44 -5.53
N ASN A 242 -15.00 8.47 -6.86
CA ASN A 242 -16.06 8.23 -7.83
C ASN A 242 -16.43 6.74 -7.99
N LEU A 243 -15.62 5.83 -7.46
CA LEU A 243 -15.88 4.37 -7.47
C LEU A 243 -16.42 3.87 -6.13
N LEU A 244 -16.25 4.65 -5.06
CA LEU A 244 -16.88 4.42 -3.78
C LEU A 244 -18.34 4.89 -3.85
N ASN A 245 -19.25 4.05 -4.34
CA ASN A 245 -20.68 4.39 -4.43
C ASN A 245 -21.42 4.12 -3.10
N GLN A 246 -22.70 4.50 -3.03
CA GLN A 246 -23.52 4.31 -1.82
C GLN A 246 -23.67 2.83 -1.45
N GLU A 247 -23.81 1.94 -2.44
CA GLU A 247 -23.93 0.49 -2.24
C GLU A 247 -22.71 -0.08 -1.48
N VAL A 248 -21.50 0.34 -1.87
CA VAL A 248 -20.25 -0.05 -1.19
C VAL A 248 -20.18 0.56 0.21
N ILE A 249 -20.54 1.84 0.39
CA ILE A 249 -20.52 2.49 1.71
C ILE A 249 -21.47 1.81 2.67
N ASP A 250 -22.71 1.54 2.24
CA ASP A 250 -23.75 0.93 3.07
C ASP A 250 -23.33 -0.50 3.48
N PHE A 251 -22.79 -1.27 2.52
CA PHE A 251 -22.31 -2.62 2.80
C PHE A 251 -21.15 -2.64 3.80
N VAL A 252 -20.10 -1.85 3.53
CA VAL A 252 -18.91 -1.80 4.39
C VAL A 252 -19.27 -1.33 5.80
N SER A 253 -20.20 -0.38 5.92
CA SER A 253 -20.64 0.15 7.22
C SER A 253 -21.50 -0.83 8.03
N GLY A 254 -22.17 -1.78 7.38
CA GLY A 254 -23.02 -2.79 8.02
C GLY A 254 -22.35 -4.16 8.21
N SER A 255 -21.17 -4.37 7.63
CA SER A 255 -20.45 -5.64 7.71
C SER A 255 -19.82 -5.86 9.09
N GLN A 256 -19.75 -7.13 9.50
CA GLN A 256 -19.09 -7.54 10.75
C GLN A 256 -17.57 -7.72 10.59
N ARG A 257 -17.08 -7.92 9.35
CA ARG A 257 -15.66 -8.20 9.07
C ARG A 257 -14.96 -6.98 8.49
N PHE A 258 -15.65 -6.14 7.72
CA PHE A 258 -15.05 -4.91 7.23
C PHE A 258 -14.87 -3.90 8.35
N VAL A 259 -13.63 -3.50 8.56
CA VAL A 259 -13.29 -2.55 9.62
C VAL A 259 -13.62 -1.12 9.15
N PRO A 260 -14.04 -0.22 10.06
CA PRO A 260 -14.50 1.12 9.73
C PRO A 260 -13.34 2.07 9.42
N HIS A 261 -12.72 1.81 8.27
CA HIS A 261 -11.62 2.59 7.76
C HIS A 261 -11.69 2.64 6.24
N PHE A 262 -11.58 3.86 5.73
CA PHE A 262 -11.56 4.14 4.30
C PHE A 262 -10.31 4.93 3.98
N HIS A 263 -9.63 4.56 2.89
CA HIS A 263 -8.48 5.31 2.41
C HIS A 263 -8.79 5.86 1.02
N ILE A 264 -9.10 7.15 0.95
CA ILE A 264 -9.67 7.80 -0.23
C ILE A 264 -8.69 8.87 -0.73
N PRO A 265 -8.11 8.74 -1.93
CA PRO A 265 -7.20 9.73 -2.46
C PRO A 265 -7.97 10.99 -2.92
N LEU A 266 -7.68 12.13 -2.32
CA LEU A 266 -8.22 13.43 -2.77
C LEU A 266 -7.32 14.05 -3.85
N GLN A 267 -6.01 13.96 -3.66
CA GLN A 267 -4.94 14.60 -4.44
C GLN A 267 -4.87 16.13 -4.29
N SER A 268 -5.97 16.85 -4.43
CA SER A 268 -6.06 18.30 -4.14
C SER A 268 -7.48 18.69 -3.69
N GLY A 269 -7.61 19.69 -2.84
CA GLY A 269 -8.91 20.23 -2.42
C GLY A 269 -9.41 21.37 -3.31
N ASN A 270 -8.68 21.70 -4.38
CA ASN A 270 -9.03 22.75 -5.32
C ASN A 270 -9.43 22.17 -6.69
N ASN A 271 -10.60 22.57 -7.20
CA ASN A 271 -11.16 21.99 -8.42
C ASN A 271 -10.37 22.32 -9.70
N GLU A 272 -9.65 23.45 -9.75
CA GLU A 272 -8.80 23.78 -10.90
C GLU A 272 -7.58 22.85 -10.95
N ILE A 273 -6.93 22.64 -9.81
CA ILE A 273 -5.80 21.70 -9.69
C ILE A 273 -6.26 20.26 -9.94
N LEU A 274 -7.42 19.84 -9.42
CA LEU A 274 -8.00 18.54 -9.75
C LEU A 274 -8.24 18.36 -11.26
N GLY A 275 -8.68 19.43 -11.93
CA GLY A 275 -8.83 19.48 -13.39
C GLY A 275 -7.51 19.29 -14.12
N LEU A 276 -6.46 20.02 -13.73
CA LEU A 276 -5.10 19.85 -14.29
C LEU A 276 -4.51 18.46 -14.01
N MET A 277 -4.86 17.86 -12.88
CA MET A 277 -4.51 16.47 -12.53
C MET A 277 -5.29 15.42 -13.34
N LYS A 278 -6.31 15.83 -14.12
CA LYS A 278 -7.28 14.95 -14.80
C LYS A 278 -7.99 13.99 -13.85
N ARG A 279 -8.42 14.49 -12.68
CA ARG A 279 -9.26 13.73 -11.76
C ARG A 279 -10.68 13.64 -12.32
N ARG A 280 -11.35 12.52 -12.07
CA ARG A 280 -12.71 12.23 -12.57
C ARG A 280 -13.81 12.67 -11.61
N TYR A 281 -13.46 13.58 -10.71
CA TYR A 281 -14.32 14.07 -9.65
C TYR A 281 -13.89 15.49 -9.28
N GLN A 282 -14.80 16.18 -8.62
CA GLN A 282 -14.56 17.46 -7.95
C GLN A 282 -14.58 17.25 -6.43
N ARG A 283 -14.13 18.24 -5.67
CA ARG A 283 -14.04 18.17 -4.21
C ARG A 283 -15.41 17.96 -3.55
N GLU A 284 -16.49 18.42 -4.17
CA GLU A 284 -17.86 18.28 -3.67
C GLU A 284 -18.25 16.80 -3.57
N LEU A 285 -17.95 16.01 -4.62
CA LEU A 285 -18.16 14.56 -4.57
C LEU A 285 -17.35 13.90 -3.44
N TYR A 286 -16.13 14.37 -3.20
CA TYR A 286 -15.31 13.86 -2.10
C TYR A 286 -15.97 14.13 -0.74
N GLN A 287 -16.45 15.36 -0.54
CA GLN A 287 -17.18 15.74 0.68
C GLN A 287 -18.44 14.88 0.87
N GLU A 288 -19.24 14.69 -0.18
CA GLU A 288 -20.42 13.82 -0.14
C GLU A 288 -20.08 12.39 0.31
N ARG A 289 -18.94 11.83 -0.15
CA ARG A 289 -18.50 10.49 0.28
C ARG A 289 -18.09 10.45 1.74
N VAL A 290 -17.39 11.47 2.23
CA VAL A 290 -17.04 11.59 3.65
C VAL A 290 -18.30 11.66 4.50
N GLU A 291 -19.26 12.51 4.12
CA GLU A 291 -20.53 12.66 4.83
C GLU A 291 -21.35 11.37 4.82
N ALA A 292 -21.44 10.69 3.67
CA ALA A 292 -22.14 9.42 3.55
C ALA A 292 -21.53 8.31 4.41
N ILE A 293 -20.20 8.22 4.47
CA ILE A 293 -19.50 7.27 5.35
C ILE A 293 -19.86 7.56 6.81
N LEU A 294 -19.68 8.79 7.27
CA LEU A 294 -19.85 9.13 8.68
C LEU A 294 -21.32 9.11 9.13
N ALA A 295 -22.26 9.35 8.22
CA ALA A 295 -23.68 9.16 8.49
C ALA A 295 -24.05 7.71 8.78
N ARG A 296 -23.32 6.74 8.19
CA ARG A 296 -23.54 5.30 8.41
C ARG A 296 -22.65 4.71 9.48
N HIS A 297 -21.44 5.23 9.61
CA HIS A 297 -20.46 4.75 10.57
C HIS A 297 -19.71 5.95 11.19
N PRO A 298 -20.28 6.58 12.24
CA PRO A 298 -19.72 7.79 12.86
C PRO A 298 -18.27 7.63 13.36
N ASP A 299 -17.88 6.42 13.76
CA ASP A 299 -16.54 6.11 14.26
C ASP A 299 -15.51 5.83 13.14
N ALA A 300 -15.90 5.93 11.86
CA ALA A 300 -15.04 5.54 10.75
C ALA A 300 -13.85 6.49 10.58
N CYS A 301 -12.67 5.90 10.42
CA CYS A 301 -11.46 6.66 10.13
C CYS A 301 -11.27 6.81 8.62
N ILE A 302 -11.20 8.05 8.14
CA ILE A 302 -10.96 8.34 6.73
C ILE A 302 -9.53 8.87 6.55
N GLY A 303 -8.68 8.11 5.88
CA GLY A 303 -7.34 8.50 5.47
C GLY A 303 -7.35 9.12 4.07
N VAL A 304 -6.56 10.19 3.87
CA VAL A 304 -6.60 10.98 2.63
C VAL A 304 -5.21 11.13 2.01
N ASP A 305 -5.05 10.83 0.73
CA ASP A 305 -3.82 11.16 0.00
C ASP A 305 -3.93 12.55 -0.65
N VAL A 306 -2.89 13.38 -0.50
CA VAL A 306 -2.82 14.75 -1.05
C VAL A 306 -1.44 15.01 -1.65
N ILE A 307 -1.39 15.63 -2.82
CA ILE A 307 -0.16 16.08 -3.49
C ILE A 307 -0.08 17.60 -3.41
N VAL A 308 1.05 18.13 -2.96
CA VAL A 308 1.32 19.58 -2.94
C VAL A 308 2.43 19.96 -3.89
N GLY A 309 2.37 21.20 -4.38
CA GLY A 309 3.36 21.76 -5.31
C GLY A 309 3.21 21.23 -6.73
N PHE A 310 2.00 20.80 -7.11
CA PHE A 310 1.70 20.40 -8.47
C PHE A 310 1.84 21.60 -9.44
N PRO A 311 2.28 21.42 -10.69
CA PRO A 311 2.40 22.52 -11.64
C PRO A 311 1.08 23.28 -11.81
N GLY A 312 1.13 24.61 -11.65
CA GLY A 312 -0.04 25.49 -11.63
C GLY A 312 -0.62 25.76 -10.24
N GLU A 313 -0.13 25.09 -9.17
CA GLU A 313 -0.58 25.33 -7.80
C GLU A 313 -0.02 26.66 -7.25
N THR A 314 -0.88 27.67 -7.14
CA THR A 314 -0.60 28.95 -6.48
C THR A 314 -0.76 28.82 -4.96
N GLU A 315 -0.40 29.87 -4.21
CA GLU A 315 -0.65 29.89 -2.77
C GLU A 315 -2.17 29.86 -2.47
N ASP A 316 -3.00 30.55 -3.25
CA ASP A 316 -4.46 30.53 -3.07
C ASP A 316 -5.05 29.13 -3.29
N HIS A 317 -4.59 28.40 -4.32
CA HIS A 317 -4.99 27.00 -4.54
C HIS A 317 -4.61 26.10 -3.37
N PHE A 318 -3.42 26.31 -2.81
CA PHE A 318 -2.96 25.58 -1.64
C PHE A 318 -3.79 25.93 -0.39
N LEU A 319 -4.08 27.20 -0.15
CA LEU A 319 -4.89 27.66 0.98
C LEU A 319 -6.33 27.13 0.90
N ASP A 320 -6.94 27.12 -0.28
CA ASP A 320 -8.24 26.52 -0.53
C ASP A 320 -8.24 25.02 -0.19
N THR A 321 -7.21 24.29 -0.64
CA THR A 321 -7.02 22.88 -0.27
C THR A 321 -6.85 22.69 1.24
N TYR A 322 -6.04 23.54 1.88
CA TYR A 322 -5.80 23.48 3.32
C TYR A 322 -7.09 23.70 4.12
N GLN A 323 -7.86 24.73 3.78
CA GLN A 323 -9.13 25.07 4.44
C GLN A 323 -10.18 23.97 4.23
N PHE A 324 -10.30 23.44 3.01
CA PHE A 324 -11.18 22.32 2.71
C PHE A 324 -10.85 21.11 3.59
N LEU A 325 -9.57 20.69 3.61
CA LEU A 325 -9.13 19.58 4.46
C LEU A 325 -9.33 19.86 5.94
N GLN A 326 -9.04 21.08 6.40
CA GLN A 326 -9.21 21.49 7.79
C GLN A 326 -10.66 21.29 8.25
N ASN A 327 -11.62 21.66 7.42
CA ASN A 327 -13.06 21.57 7.74
C ASN A 327 -13.64 20.18 7.56
N LEU A 328 -13.01 19.29 6.78
CA LEU A 328 -13.48 17.93 6.60
C LEU A 328 -13.25 17.05 7.85
N PRO A 329 -14.24 16.24 8.27
CA PRO A 329 -14.13 15.30 9.39
C PRO A 329 -13.36 14.02 9.01
N ILE A 330 -12.09 14.16 8.66
CA ILE A 330 -11.17 13.08 8.27
C ILE A 330 -10.17 12.76 9.37
N GLY A 331 -9.64 11.53 9.38
CA GLY A 331 -8.73 11.04 10.42
C GLY A 331 -7.29 11.51 10.23
N TYR A 332 -6.72 11.39 9.03
CA TYR A 332 -5.33 11.76 8.76
C TYR A 332 -5.07 11.98 7.27
N LEU A 333 -3.91 12.57 6.96
CA LEU A 333 -3.43 12.80 5.60
C LEU A 333 -2.12 12.05 5.36
N HIS A 334 -1.96 11.48 4.17
CA HIS A 334 -0.65 11.23 3.58
C HIS A 334 -0.33 12.34 2.59
N VAL A 335 0.69 13.12 2.90
CA VAL A 335 1.09 14.29 2.13
C VAL A 335 2.31 13.97 1.28
N PHE A 336 2.12 14.00 -0.03
CA PHE A 336 3.15 13.81 -1.03
C PHE A 336 3.58 15.16 -1.60
N THR A 337 4.89 15.33 -1.81
CA THR A 337 5.40 16.45 -2.62
C THR A 337 5.39 16.03 -4.08
N TYR A 338 4.86 16.89 -4.96
CA TYR A 338 4.91 16.65 -6.39
C TYR A 338 6.36 16.43 -6.84
N SER A 339 6.51 15.40 -7.68
CA SER A 339 7.78 14.95 -8.20
C SER A 339 7.61 14.75 -9.70
N GLU A 340 8.48 15.40 -10.47
CA GLU A 340 8.53 15.29 -11.91
C GLU A 340 8.84 13.85 -12.32
N ARG A 341 8.12 13.36 -13.34
CA ARG A 341 8.24 11.99 -13.83
C ARG A 341 8.33 11.96 -15.35
N PRO A 342 9.44 11.48 -15.94
CA PRO A 342 9.55 11.47 -17.39
C PRO A 342 8.50 10.55 -18.02
N GLY A 343 7.82 11.05 -19.05
CA GLY A 343 6.69 10.39 -19.72
C GLY A 343 5.31 10.77 -19.19
N THR A 344 5.22 11.67 -18.21
CA THR A 344 3.93 12.17 -17.69
C THR A 344 3.61 13.56 -18.23
N GLU A 345 2.33 13.83 -18.53
CA GLU A 345 1.88 15.12 -19.06
C GLU A 345 2.15 16.31 -18.12
N ALA A 346 2.18 16.06 -16.80
CA ALA A 346 2.38 17.10 -15.81
C ALA A 346 3.76 17.80 -15.92
N ILE A 347 4.76 17.17 -16.53
CA ILE A 347 6.08 17.81 -16.76
C ILE A 347 5.96 19.03 -17.67
N ASP A 348 5.06 18.98 -18.65
CA ASP A 348 4.93 20.00 -19.68
C ASP A 348 3.96 21.12 -19.27
N LEU A 349 3.33 21.00 -18.08
CA LEU A 349 2.43 22.02 -17.56
C LEU A 349 3.21 23.25 -17.07
N PRO A 350 2.72 24.47 -17.34
CA PRO A 350 3.33 25.69 -16.83
C PRO A 350 3.11 25.86 -15.31
N GLY A 351 3.77 26.83 -14.72
CA GLY A 351 3.58 27.17 -13.29
C GLY A 351 4.28 26.18 -12.35
N VAL A 352 5.50 25.77 -12.69
CA VAL A 352 6.32 24.90 -11.83
C VAL A 352 6.52 25.56 -10.47
N VAL A 353 6.04 24.91 -9.41
CA VAL A 353 6.19 25.40 -8.04
C VAL A 353 7.63 25.18 -7.55
N PRO A 354 8.32 26.18 -6.98
CA PRO A 354 9.68 26.01 -6.47
C PRO A 354 9.78 24.96 -5.35
N PRO A 355 10.86 24.15 -5.28
CA PRO A 355 11.01 23.09 -4.27
C PRO A 355 10.88 23.56 -2.81
N VAL A 356 11.29 24.80 -2.52
CA VAL A 356 11.17 25.40 -1.17
C VAL A 356 9.69 25.55 -0.78
N GLU A 357 8.85 26.02 -1.70
CA GLU A 357 7.41 26.16 -1.48
C GLU A 357 6.74 24.79 -1.35
N ARG A 358 7.11 23.82 -2.19
CA ARG A 358 6.55 22.45 -2.07
C ARG A 358 6.84 21.83 -0.71
N LYS A 359 8.05 22.05 -0.18
CA LYS A 359 8.45 21.58 1.16
C LYS A 359 7.66 22.30 2.26
N ALA A 360 7.49 23.62 2.15
CA ALA A 360 6.72 24.40 3.12
C ALA A 360 5.24 23.96 3.16
N ARG A 361 4.61 23.81 1.99
CA ARG A 361 3.23 23.31 1.84
C ARG A 361 3.07 21.89 2.41
N ASN A 362 4.03 21.00 2.12
CA ASN A 362 4.02 19.63 2.63
C ASN A 362 4.07 19.62 4.17
N HIS A 363 4.98 20.41 4.75
CA HIS A 363 5.11 20.55 6.19
C HIS A 363 3.81 21.04 6.84
N ARG A 364 3.16 22.07 6.29
CA ARG A 364 1.89 22.61 6.80
C ARG A 364 0.78 21.56 6.83
N LEU A 365 0.61 20.77 5.76
CA LEU A 365 -0.38 19.69 5.75
C LEU A 365 -0.01 18.51 6.65
N ARG A 366 1.28 18.22 6.86
CA ARG A 366 1.70 17.19 7.83
C ARG A 366 1.36 17.59 9.26
N LEU A 367 1.52 18.87 9.62
CA LEU A 367 1.08 19.39 10.92
C LEU A 367 -0.45 19.28 11.07
N LEU A 368 -1.21 19.66 10.04
CA LEU A 368 -2.68 19.48 10.04
C LEU A 368 -3.06 18.00 10.20
N SER A 369 -2.36 17.10 9.52
CA SER A 369 -2.58 15.66 9.65
C SER A 369 -2.36 15.17 11.07
N ALA A 370 -1.26 15.58 11.73
CA ALA A 370 -0.98 15.18 13.10
C ALA A 370 -2.05 15.70 14.07
N GLN A 371 -2.53 16.92 13.87
CA GLN A 371 -3.64 17.50 14.64
C GLN A 371 -4.93 16.69 14.46
N LYS A 372 -5.31 16.35 13.22
CA LYS A 372 -6.50 15.54 12.93
C LYS A 372 -6.40 14.13 13.49
N GLN A 373 -5.24 13.48 13.34
CA GLN A 373 -5.03 12.12 13.86
C GLN A 373 -5.18 12.09 15.38
N LYS A 374 -4.59 13.06 16.08
CA LYS A 374 -4.72 13.18 17.52
C LYS A 374 -6.15 13.51 17.95
N ALA A 375 -6.82 14.44 17.26
CA ALA A 375 -8.20 14.79 17.55
C ALA A 375 -9.15 13.59 17.37
N PHE A 376 -8.97 12.83 16.28
CA PHE A 376 -9.72 11.61 16.03
C PHE A 376 -9.49 10.58 17.14
N ALA A 377 -8.24 10.33 17.53
CA ALA A 377 -7.94 9.39 18.60
C ALA A 377 -8.55 9.81 19.95
N LEU A 378 -8.40 11.08 20.34
CA LEU A 378 -8.93 11.61 21.61
C LEU A 378 -10.46 11.57 21.67
N ALA A 379 -11.16 11.75 20.54
CA ALA A 379 -12.61 11.61 20.47
C ALA A 379 -13.10 10.20 20.84
N HIS A 380 -12.21 9.20 20.82
CA HIS A 380 -12.49 7.81 21.15
C HIS A 380 -11.92 7.37 22.51
N GLU A 381 -11.34 8.29 23.29
CA GLU A 381 -10.86 7.99 24.64
C GLU A 381 -12.01 7.45 25.52
N GLY A 382 -11.72 6.41 26.30
CA GLY A 382 -12.70 5.69 27.12
C GLY A 382 -13.60 4.72 26.36
N SER A 383 -13.56 4.67 25.02
CA SER A 383 -14.35 3.71 24.25
C SER A 383 -13.73 2.30 24.25
N VAL A 384 -14.57 1.28 24.13
CA VAL A 384 -14.13 -0.10 23.93
C VAL A 384 -13.81 -0.33 22.46
N ARG A 385 -12.62 -0.85 22.15
CA ARG A 385 -12.15 -1.11 20.77
C ARG A 385 -11.43 -2.44 20.66
N ARG A 386 -11.41 -3.01 19.44
CA ARG A 386 -10.70 -4.24 19.09
C ARG A 386 -9.34 -3.91 18.50
N VAL A 387 -8.28 -4.15 19.24
CA VAL A 387 -6.90 -3.90 18.80
C VAL A 387 -6.27 -5.18 18.24
N LEU A 388 -5.70 -5.08 17.04
CA LEU A 388 -4.79 -6.10 16.51
C LEU A 388 -3.35 -5.69 16.84
N TRP A 389 -2.66 -6.52 17.62
CA TRP A 389 -1.31 -6.25 18.09
C TRP A 389 -0.24 -6.65 17.07
N GLU A 390 0.68 -5.72 16.80
CA GLU A 390 1.83 -5.98 15.93
C GLU A 390 2.95 -6.71 16.68
N ASP A 391 3.66 -7.55 15.94
CA ASP A 391 4.76 -8.37 16.44
C ASP A 391 6.09 -7.62 16.37
N ALA A 392 6.27 -6.64 17.26
CA ALA A 392 7.50 -5.87 17.36
C ALA A 392 7.70 -5.29 18.78
N ASP A 393 8.81 -5.67 19.42
CA ASP A 393 9.27 -5.01 20.64
C ASP A 393 9.95 -3.68 20.29
N ARG A 394 9.38 -2.59 20.79
CA ARG A 394 9.89 -1.23 20.66
C ARG A 394 10.25 -0.70 22.04
N GLN A 395 11.42 -1.10 22.54
CA GLN A 395 11.94 -0.65 23.83
C GLN A 395 11.02 -1.00 25.00
N GLY A 396 10.50 -2.23 25.04
CA GLY A 396 9.61 -2.73 26.07
C GLY A 396 8.13 -2.44 25.80
N TYR A 397 7.78 -1.90 24.64
CA TYR A 397 6.40 -1.63 24.22
C TYR A 397 6.05 -2.36 22.94
N MET A 398 4.83 -2.89 22.88
CA MET A 398 4.17 -3.31 21.64
C MET A 398 3.21 -2.22 21.16
N GLN A 399 2.88 -2.26 19.88
CA GLN A 399 1.89 -1.39 19.28
C GLN A 399 0.85 -2.19 18.52
N GLY A 400 -0.34 -1.63 18.37
CA GLY A 400 -1.43 -2.23 17.61
C GLY A 400 -2.30 -1.18 16.95
N TYR A 401 -3.24 -1.66 16.13
CA TYR A 401 -4.25 -0.82 15.49
C TYR A 401 -5.64 -1.29 15.85
N THR A 402 -6.51 -0.37 16.27
CA THR A 402 -7.95 -0.65 16.42
C THR A 402 -8.61 -0.89 15.05
N GLU A 403 -9.85 -1.36 15.03
CA GLU A 403 -10.65 -1.51 13.81
C GLU A 403 -10.73 -0.20 13.03
N ASN A 404 -11.01 0.92 13.71
CA ASN A 404 -11.00 2.27 13.15
C ASN A 404 -9.59 2.92 13.08
N TYR A 405 -8.53 2.11 13.01
CA TYR A 405 -7.17 2.56 12.67
C TYR A 405 -6.49 3.51 13.68
N ILE A 406 -6.95 3.55 14.93
CA ILE A 406 -6.27 4.25 16.02
C ILE A 406 -5.06 3.42 16.45
N ARG A 407 -3.91 4.07 16.55
CA ARG A 407 -2.69 3.42 17.00
C ARG A 407 -2.64 3.39 18.53
N VAL A 408 -2.40 2.22 19.06
CA VAL A 408 -2.39 1.96 20.51
C VAL A 408 -1.03 1.41 20.90
N SER A 409 -0.55 1.73 22.10
CA SER A 409 0.64 1.11 22.69
C SER A 409 0.36 0.52 24.08
N ALA A 410 1.07 -0.56 24.38
CA ALA A 410 1.03 -1.27 25.66
C ALA A 410 2.41 -1.86 25.96
N PRO A 411 2.72 -2.26 27.21
CA PRO A 411 3.90 -3.05 27.51
C PRO A 411 3.99 -4.28 26.61
N PHE A 412 5.20 -4.59 26.13
CA PHE A 412 5.42 -5.69 25.20
C PHE A 412 5.12 -7.05 25.84
N ASP A 413 4.34 -7.86 25.13
CA ASP A 413 4.03 -9.24 25.49
C ASP A 413 3.93 -10.08 24.22
N THR A 414 4.83 -11.06 24.11
CA THR A 414 4.91 -11.98 22.98
C THR A 414 3.64 -12.82 22.78
N GLN A 415 2.87 -13.10 23.84
CA GLN A 415 1.67 -13.93 23.73
C GLN A 415 0.51 -13.20 23.06
N ARG A 416 0.57 -11.85 23.05
CA ARG A 416 -0.46 -10.98 22.48
C ARG A 416 -0.19 -10.63 21.03
N ALA A 417 1.05 -10.79 20.56
CA ALA A 417 1.44 -10.50 19.18
C ALA A 417 0.60 -11.31 18.18
N GLY A 418 0.01 -10.62 17.19
CA GLY A 418 -0.85 -11.25 16.19
C GLY A 418 -2.26 -11.63 16.67
N THR A 419 -2.61 -11.32 17.92
CA THR A 419 -3.95 -11.56 18.47
C THR A 419 -4.80 -10.29 18.47
N VAL A 420 -6.12 -10.48 18.55
CA VAL A 420 -7.10 -9.40 18.69
C VAL A 420 -7.62 -9.38 20.12
N GLU A 421 -7.59 -8.21 20.75
CA GLU A 421 -8.11 -8.01 22.11
C GLU A 421 -9.10 -6.85 22.17
N HIS A 422 -10.06 -6.93 23.09
CA HIS A 422 -10.93 -5.81 23.41
C HIS A 422 -10.28 -4.99 24.53
N ILE A 423 -10.13 -3.69 24.30
CA ILE A 423 -9.50 -2.77 25.24
C ILE A 423 -10.39 -1.55 25.46
N VAL A 424 -10.26 -0.91 26.62
CA VAL A 424 -10.70 0.47 26.82
C VAL A 424 -9.54 1.38 26.41
N LEU A 425 -9.79 2.27 25.45
CA LEU A 425 -8.80 3.27 25.03
C LEU A 425 -8.50 4.24 26.18
N GLY A 426 -7.23 4.29 26.60
CA GLY A 426 -6.74 5.24 27.59
C GLY A 426 -6.25 6.55 26.95
N PRO A 427 -5.65 7.45 27.74
CA PRO A 427 -5.22 8.76 27.26
C PRO A 427 -4.10 8.67 26.21
N TRP A 428 -3.97 9.75 25.43
CA TRP A 428 -2.85 9.97 24.50
C TRP A 428 -1.52 10.08 25.26
N ASN A 429 -0.49 9.37 24.78
CA ASN A 429 0.81 9.26 25.45
C ASN A 429 1.97 9.91 24.67
N ALA A 430 3.16 9.86 25.27
CA ALA A 430 4.38 10.45 24.72
C ALA A 430 4.90 9.74 23.46
N GLN A 431 4.37 8.56 23.12
CA GLN A 431 4.72 7.80 21.92
C GLN A 431 3.83 8.15 20.72
N ASP A 432 3.04 9.22 20.81
CA ASP A 432 2.04 9.63 19.81
C ASP A 432 1.03 8.51 19.50
N THR A 433 0.57 7.84 20.55
CA THR A 433 -0.42 6.76 20.51
C THR A 433 -1.42 6.88 21.65
N MET A 434 -2.54 6.16 21.57
CA MET A 434 -3.40 5.94 22.74
C MET A 434 -2.81 4.85 23.63
N SER A 435 -2.93 5.00 24.94
CA SER A 435 -2.59 3.93 25.90
C SER A 435 -3.75 2.94 26.06
N VAL A 436 -3.48 1.81 26.71
CA VAL A 436 -4.53 0.86 27.13
C VAL A 436 -4.90 1.16 28.58
N GLN A 437 -6.16 1.52 28.84
CA GLN A 437 -6.65 1.72 30.21
C GLN A 437 -6.93 0.37 30.89
N SER A 438 -7.62 -0.54 30.19
CA SER A 438 -7.91 -1.88 30.67
C SER A 438 -8.19 -2.83 29.50
N ILE A 439 -8.01 -4.12 29.73
CA ILE A 439 -8.47 -5.19 28.82
C ILE A 439 -9.85 -5.62 29.29
N VAL A 440 -10.79 -5.79 28.36
CA VAL A 440 -12.15 -6.24 28.65
C VAL A 440 -12.44 -7.55 27.94
N GLN A 441 -13.28 -8.39 28.53
CA GLN A 441 -13.80 -9.57 27.85
C GLN A 441 -14.76 -9.11 26.74
N PRO A 442 -14.86 -9.83 25.61
CA PRO A 442 -15.90 -9.56 24.64
C PRO A 442 -17.25 -9.63 25.36
N SER A 443 -18.02 -8.54 25.34
CA SER A 443 -19.42 -8.65 25.74
C SER A 443 -20.05 -9.64 24.76
N VAL A 444 -20.55 -10.77 25.25
CA VAL A 444 -21.37 -11.68 24.42
C VAL A 444 -22.55 -10.83 23.95
N ALA A 445 -22.52 -10.39 22.70
CA ALA A 445 -23.61 -9.61 22.12
C ALA A 445 -24.82 -10.55 22.07
N SER A 446 -25.84 -10.22 22.86
CA SER A 446 -27.14 -10.89 22.92
C SER A 446 -27.98 -10.57 21.69
#